data_AF-A0AAW4WJC9-F1
#
_entry.id   AF-A0AAW4WJC9-F1
#
_cell.length_a   1.000
_cell.length_b   1.000
_cell.length_c   1.000
_cell.angle_alpha   90.00
_cell.angle_beta   90.00
_cell.angle_gamma   90.00
#
_symmetry.space_group_name_H-M   'P 1'
#
loop_
_entity.id
_entity.type
_entity.pdbx_description
1 polymer ?
#
loop_
_entity_poly.entity_id
_entity_poly.type
_entity_poly.pdbx_seq_one_letter_code
_entity_poly.pdbx_strand_id
1 'polypeptide(L)'
;MSNKLAKHQKQKERLTGKQKKVLFWSCFAALSIAFLAVWLNVFLTSNAFDRQMEEMVLGEDYDREDVVITDKRIEDASADNAISQNYFFYYRGGKTNEYNKRMQVPGSVYAEYKVGDTITAYTTDHIKYSYNKAGILPDKKYRNNELMKAAGVLLGAAIGFLSLWGLLNRKIN
;
A
#
# COMPACT_ATOMS: atom_id res chain seq x y z
N MET A 1 63.60 19.99 22.08
CA MET A 1 62.25 19.43 22.28
C MET A 1 61.93 18.51 21.11
N SER A 2 61.73 17.21 21.37
CA SER A 2 61.47 16.19 20.35
C SER A 2 59.98 16.21 19.99
N ASN A 3 59.65 16.63 18.77
CA ASN A 3 58.29 16.57 18.26
C ASN A 3 58.04 15.14 17.76
N LYS A 4 57.48 14.28 18.61
CA LYS A 4 57.08 12.93 18.22
C LYS A 4 55.92 13.07 17.24
N LEU A 5 56.19 12.91 15.95
CA LEU A 5 55.18 12.61 14.94
C LEU A 5 54.36 11.42 15.45
N ALA A 6 53.12 11.67 15.86
CA ALA A 6 52.16 10.63 16.16
C ALA A 6 51.99 9.78 14.90
N LYS A 7 52.55 8.58 14.91
CA LYS A 7 52.43 7.61 13.83
C LYS A 7 50.94 7.28 13.69
N HIS A 8 50.32 7.77 12.62
CA HIS A 8 48.96 7.40 12.26
C HIS A 8 48.93 5.87 12.06
N GLN A 9 48.46 5.12 13.05
CA GLN A 9 48.19 3.70 12.89
C GLN A 9 47.08 3.58 11.83
N LYS A 10 47.46 3.16 10.61
CA LYS A 10 46.50 2.77 9.58
C LYS A 10 45.58 1.72 10.21
N GLN A 11 44.30 2.09 10.36
CA GLN A 11 43.24 1.19 10.78
C GLN A 11 43.32 -0.06 9.90
N LYS A 12 43.59 -1.23 10.52
CA LYS A 12 43.69 -2.49 9.79
C LYS A 12 42.31 -2.75 9.18
N GLU A 13 42.17 -2.62 7.86
CA GLU A 13 40.91 -2.93 7.20
C GLU A 13 40.51 -4.37 7.52
N ARG A 14 39.31 -4.55 8.09
CA ARG A 14 38.82 -5.85 8.58
C ARG A 14 38.51 -6.83 7.43
N LEU A 15 38.41 -6.33 6.20
CA LEU A 15 38.07 -7.08 4.98
C LEU A 15 38.97 -6.63 3.83
N THR A 16 39.50 -7.59 3.07
CA THR A 16 40.31 -7.31 1.88
C THR A 16 39.46 -6.75 0.73
N GLY A 17 40.07 -5.96 -0.17
CA GLY A 17 39.36 -5.39 -1.32
C GLY A 17 38.68 -6.43 -2.23
N LYS A 18 39.23 -7.64 -2.34
CA LYS A 18 38.59 -8.77 -3.05
C LYS A 18 37.34 -9.27 -2.33
N GLN A 19 37.39 -9.44 -1.01
CA GLN A 19 36.23 -9.85 -0.20
C GLN A 19 35.10 -8.83 -0.25
N LYS A 20 35.41 -7.52 -0.18
CA LYS A 20 34.41 -6.44 -0.32
C LYS A 20 33.69 -6.51 -1.68
N LYS A 21 34.42 -6.76 -2.77
CA LYS A 21 33.82 -6.92 -4.12
C LYS A 21 32.89 -8.12 -4.19
N VAL A 22 33.29 -9.28 -3.66
CA VAL A 22 32.47 -10.49 -3.67
C VAL A 22 31.18 -10.28 -2.87
N LEU A 23 31.28 -9.70 -1.67
CA LEU A 23 30.11 -9.38 -0.83
C LEU A 23 29.18 -8.37 -1.50
N PHE A 24 29.74 -7.37 -2.19
CA PHE A 24 28.95 -6.38 -2.91
C PHE A 24 28.13 -7.04 -4.04
N TRP A 25 28.76 -7.87 -4.88
CA TRP A 25 28.05 -8.54 -5.98
C TRP A 25 27.04 -9.58 -5.49
N SER A 26 27.33 -10.31 -4.41
CA SER A 26 26.36 -11.26 -3.85
C SER A 26 25.15 -10.54 -3.26
N CYS A 27 25.36 -9.42 -2.55
CA CYS A 27 24.28 -8.59 -2.02
C CYS A 27 23.44 -7.97 -3.16
N PHE A 28 24.10 -7.45 -4.19
CA PHE A 28 23.43 -6.90 -5.37
C PHE A 28 22.57 -7.94 -6.10
N ALA A 29 23.10 -9.14 -6.30
CA ALA A 29 22.36 -10.24 -6.93
C ALA A 29 21.13 -10.65 -6.09
N ALA A 30 21.30 -10.79 -4.77
CA ALA A 30 20.21 -11.15 -3.87
C ALA A 30 19.09 -10.08 -3.88
N LEU A 31 19.45 -8.80 -3.81
CA LEU A 31 18.48 -7.70 -3.88
C LEU A 31 17.77 -7.65 -5.23
N SER A 32 18.48 -7.89 -6.33
CA SER A 32 17.90 -7.92 -7.68
C SER A 32 16.88 -9.05 -7.84
N ILE A 33 17.19 -10.25 -7.32
CA ILE A 33 16.26 -11.38 -7.32
C ILE A 33 15.02 -11.06 -6.48
N ALA A 34 15.21 -10.52 -5.27
CA ALA A 34 14.09 -10.12 -4.41
C ALA A 34 13.21 -9.06 -5.08
N PHE A 35 13.81 -8.07 -5.74
CA PHE A 35 13.10 -7.02 -6.47
C PHE A 35 12.23 -7.61 -7.58
N LEU A 36 12.78 -8.50 -8.43
CA LEU A 36 12.02 -9.15 -9.49
C LEU A 36 10.88 -10.02 -8.94
N ALA A 37 11.12 -10.76 -7.87
CA ALA A 37 10.10 -11.60 -7.23
C ALA A 37 8.93 -10.78 -6.66
N VAL A 38 9.21 -9.60 -6.09
CA VAL A 38 8.18 -8.67 -5.60
C VAL A 38 7.36 -8.13 -6.77
N TRP A 39 8.01 -7.62 -7.82
CA TRP A 39 7.29 -7.06 -8.97
C TRP A 39 6.48 -8.09 -9.75
N LEU A 40 6.98 -9.32 -9.87
CA LEU A 40 6.22 -10.42 -10.46
C LEU A 40 4.94 -10.72 -9.65
N ASN A 41 5.05 -10.78 -8.32
CA ASN A 41 3.87 -10.98 -7.46
C ASN A 41 2.87 -9.82 -7.55
N VAL A 42 3.35 -8.57 -7.55
CA VAL A 42 2.51 -7.39 -7.72
C VAL A 42 1.78 -7.45 -9.06
N PHE A 43 2.48 -7.79 -10.13
CA PHE A 43 1.89 -7.90 -11.46
C PHE A 43 0.80 -8.98 -11.53
N LEU A 44 1.09 -10.19 -11.05
CA LEU A 44 0.11 -11.29 -11.02
C LEU A 44 -1.11 -10.95 -10.15
N THR A 45 -0.88 -10.34 -8.99
CA THR A 45 -1.96 -9.95 -8.07
C THR A 45 -2.82 -8.83 -8.64
N SER A 46 -2.21 -7.85 -9.31
CA SER A 46 -2.91 -6.75 -9.95
C SER A 46 -3.73 -7.23 -11.14
N ASN A 47 -3.17 -8.10 -12.00
CA ASN A 47 -3.92 -8.68 -13.11
C ASN A 47 -5.11 -9.55 -12.65
N ALA A 48 -4.92 -10.32 -11.58
CA ALA A 48 -6.02 -11.08 -10.98
C ALA A 48 -7.11 -10.16 -10.38
N PHE A 49 -6.71 -8.99 -9.86
CA PHE A 49 -7.63 -7.98 -9.34
C PHE A 49 -8.38 -7.28 -10.48
N ASP A 50 -7.70 -6.93 -11.57
CA ASP A 50 -8.33 -6.30 -12.73
C ASP A 50 -9.37 -7.23 -13.36
N ARG A 51 -9.05 -8.53 -13.49
CA ARG A 51 -10.02 -9.52 -13.95
C ARG A 51 -11.20 -9.67 -13.00
N GLN A 52 -10.96 -9.71 -11.68
CA GLN A 52 -12.04 -9.69 -10.69
C GLN A 52 -12.90 -8.45 -10.86
N MET A 53 -12.31 -7.28 -11.06
CA MET A 53 -13.06 -6.05 -11.34
C MET A 53 -13.85 -6.15 -12.63
N GLU A 54 -13.32 -6.72 -13.71
CA GLU A 54 -14.01 -6.90 -14.98
C GLU A 54 -15.20 -7.87 -14.87
N GLU A 55 -15.01 -9.07 -14.32
CA GLU A 55 -16.05 -10.07 -14.05
C GLU A 55 -17.17 -9.48 -13.19
N MET A 56 -16.77 -8.75 -12.16
CA MET A 56 -17.69 -7.99 -11.36
C MET A 56 -18.45 -6.95 -12.23
N VAL A 57 -17.82 -6.20 -13.16
CA VAL A 57 -18.55 -5.19 -13.98
C VAL A 57 -19.68 -5.85 -14.76
N LEU A 58 -19.48 -7.09 -15.18
CA LEU A 58 -20.45 -7.90 -15.91
C LEU A 58 -21.61 -8.43 -15.05
N GLY A 59 -21.57 -8.21 -13.72
CA GLY A 59 -22.69 -8.49 -12.81
C GLY A 59 -22.85 -9.96 -12.43
N GLU A 60 -21.85 -10.81 -12.66
CA GLU A 60 -21.92 -12.24 -12.36
C GLU A 60 -21.69 -12.57 -10.87
N ASP A 61 -20.92 -11.74 -10.14
CA ASP A 61 -20.43 -12.06 -8.78
C ASP A 61 -20.71 -10.99 -7.69
N TYR A 62 -21.42 -9.90 -8.02
CA TYR A 62 -21.91 -8.94 -7.02
C TYR A 62 -23.26 -8.38 -7.40
N ASP A 63 -24.01 -7.95 -6.39
CA ASP A 63 -25.31 -7.34 -6.55
C ASP A 63 -25.25 -5.81 -6.39
N ARG A 64 -26.05 -5.11 -7.19
CA ARG A 64 -26.40 -3.72 -6.93
C ARG A 64 -27.76 -3.70 -6.29
N GLU A 65 -27.79 -3.21 -5.06
CA GLU A 65 -29.04 -3.14 -4.31
C GLU A 65 -29.27 -1.73 -3.83
N ASP A 66 -30.53 -1.37 -3.82
CA ASP A 66 -31.01 -0.12 -3.29
C ASP A 66 -31.15 -0.25 -1.76
N VAL A 67 -30.34 0.53 -1.04
CA VAL A 67 -30.23 0.47 0.42
C VAL A 67 -30.75 1.76 1.04
N VAL A 68 -31.67 1.62 1.99
CA VAL A 68 -32.21 2.76 2.74
C VAL A 68 -31.18 3.27 3.73
N ILE A 69 -30.90 4.57 3.68
CA ILE A 69 -30.03 5.29 4.61
C ILE A 69 -30.79 5.46 5.92
N THR A 70 -30.37 4.74 6.96
CA THR A 70 -31.00 4.81 8.28
C THR A 70 -30.37 5.85 9.21
N ASP A 71 -29.10 6.20 8.99
CA ASP A 71 -28.40 7.23 9.76
C ASP A 71 -27.19 7.76 8.95
N LYS A 72 -26.69 8.94 9.31
CA LYS A 72 -25.57 9.63 8.66
C LYS A 72 -24.60 10.16 9.70
N ARG A 73 -23.30 9.88 9.55
CA ARG A 73 -22.28 10.34 10.50
C ARG A 73 -21.02 10.83 9.81
N ILE A 74 -20.37 11.78 10.46
CA ILE A 74 -19.05 12.28 10.11
C ILE A 74 -18.11 11.83 11.20
N GLU A 75 -17.03 11.14 10.82
CA GLU A 75 -15.97 10.73 11.72
C GLU A 75 -14.68 11.44 11.31
N ASP A 76 -13.96 11.99 12.28
CA ASP A 76 -12.65 12.57 12.02
C ASP A 76 -11.70 11.47 11.53
N ALA A 77 -11.06 11.65 10.38
CA ALA A 77 -9.95 10.79 10.04
C ALA A 77 -8.84 11.01 11.08
N SER A 78 -8.40 9.91 11.69
CA SER A 78 -7.42 9.87 12.77
C SER A 78 -6.33 10.96 12.69
N ALA A 79 -6.06 11.57 13.85
CA ALA A 79 -5.16 12.70 14.09
C ALA A 79 -3.78 12.54 13.45
N ASP A 80 -3.59 13.13 12.27
CA ASP A 80 -2.29 13.68 11.79
C ASP A 80 -2.36 14.29 10.38
N ASN A 81 -3.49 14.21 9.67
CA ASN A 81 -3.64 14.84 8.37
C ASN A 81 -4.64 16.00 8.43
N ALA A 82 -4.17 17.18 8.06
CA ALA A 82 -4.88 18.45 8.08
C ALA A 82 -6.09 18.48 7.12
N ILE A 83 -7.20 17.83 7.52
CA ILE A 83 -8.53 17.77 6.85
C ILE A 83 -8.70 16.53 5.95
N SER A 84 -9.14 15.41 6.52
CA SER A 84 -10.11 14.56 5.83
C SER A 84 -11.18 14.12 6.84
N GLN A 85 -12.41 14.60 6.65
CA GLN A 85 -13.56 14.04 7.36
C GLN A 85 -14.03 12.81 6.59
N ASN A 86 -14.28 11.71 7.31
CA ASN A 86 -14.88 10.52 6.71
C ASN A 86 -16.40 10.59 6.87
N TYR A 87 -17.09 10.53 5.74
CA TYR A 87 -18.55 10.59 5.69
C TYR A 87 -19.11 9.17 5.55
N PHE A 88 -20.00 8.80 6.46
CA PHE A 88 -20.59 7.47 6.52
C PHE A 88 -22.11 7.51 6.44
N PHE A 89 -22.67 6.63 5.60
CA PHE A 89 -24.08 6.24 5.66
C PHE A 89 -24.22 4.92 6.40
N TYR A 90 -25.19 4.84 7.28
CA TYR A 90 -25.59 3.63 7.97
C TYR A 90 -26.86 3.08 7.35
N TYR A 91 -26.98 1.76 7.39
CA TYR A 91 -28.13 1.04 6.87
C TYR A 91 -28.56 -0.06 7.84
N ARG A 92 -29.80 -0.55 7.69
CA ARG A 92 -30.38 -1.62 8.55
C ARG A 92 -30.25 -1.32 10.06
N GLY A 93 -30.38 -0.04 10.43
CA GLY A 93 -30.31 0.42 11.82
C GLY A 93 -28.92 0.26 12.45
N GLY A 94 -27.86 0.29 11.63
CA GLY A 94 -26.48 0.20 12.11
C GLY A 94 -26.12 1.29 13.11
N LYS A 95 -25.34 0.92 14.13
CA LYS A 95 -24.87 1.83 15.19
C LYS A 95 -23.41 2.25 14.96
N THR A 96 -22.96 3.30 15.65
CA THR A 96 -21.54 3.67 15.63
C THR A 96 -20.66 2.47 16.02
N ASN A 97 -19.55 2.30 15.30
CA ASN A 97 -18.65 1.14 15.34
C ASN A 97 -19.20 -0.18 14.78
N GLU A 98 -20.40 -0.22 14.19
CA GLU A 98 -20.85 -1.38 13.40
C GLU A 98 -20.36 -1.26 11.94
N TYR A 99 -19.11 -1.68 11.71
CA TYR A 99 -18.41 -1.53 10.44
C TYR A 99 -19.04 -2.27 9.26
N ASN A 100 -19.79 -3.34 9.52
CA ASN A 100 -20.53 -4.10 8.52
C ASN A 100 -21.88 -3.47 8.15
N LYS A 101 -22.32 -2.45 8.89
CA LYS A 101 -23.58 -1.74 8.65
C LYS A 101 -23.41 -0.27 8.29
N ARG A 102 -22.24 0.07 7.77
CA ARG A 102 -21.90 1.41 7.32
C ARG A 102 -21.12 1.36 6.02
N MET A 103 -21.31 2.37 5.18
CA MET A 103 -20.54 2.58 3.97
C MET A 103 -19.97 3.99 3.95
N GLN A 104 -18.71 4.10 3.52
CA GLN A 104 -18.08 5.41 3.31
C GLN A 104 -18.55 5.99 1.98
N VAL A 105 -18.82 7.28 1.96
CA VAL A 105 -19.26 8.03 0.78
C VAL A 105 -18.43 9.31 0.60
N PRO A 106 -18.34 9.84 -0.63
CA PRO A 106 -17.82 11.18 -0.86
C PRO A 106 -18.65 12.25 -0.13
N GLY A 107 -18.02 13.36 0.27
CA GLY A 107 -18.72 14.47 0.94
C GLY A 107 -19.83 15.09 0.09
N SER A 108 -19.69 15.12 -1.23
CA SER A 108 -20.73 15.59 -2.16
C SER A 108 -21.98 14.70 -2.10
N VAL A 109 -21.79 13.38 -2.18
CA VAL A 109 -22.87 12.38 -2.05
C VAL A 109 -23.50 12.47 -0.66
N TYR A 110 -22.67 12.64 0.37
CA TYR A 110 -23.17 12.83 1.74
C TYR A 110 -24.09 14.04 1.87
N ALA A 111 -23.79 15.15 1.18
CA ALA A 111 -24.63 16.35 1.23
C ALA A 111 -25.95 16.19 0.45
N GLU A 112 -25.97 15.40 -0.62
CA GLU A 112 -27.11 15.21 -1.49
C GLU A 112 -28.24 14.38 -0.87
N TYR A 113 -27.90 13.27 -0.20
CA TYR A 113 -28.88 12.32 0.34
C TYR A 113 -29.29 12.62 1.78
N LYS A 114 -30.54 12.32 2.14
CA LYS A 114 -31.11 12.45 3.49
C LYS A 114 -31.36 11.08 4.13
N VAL A 115 -31.54 11.07 5.45
CA VAL A 115 -32.00 9.86 6.17
C VAL A 115 -33.40 9.52 5.68
N GLY A 116 -33.63 8.25 5.33
CA GLY A 116 -34.84 7.74 4.68
C GLY A 116 -34.72 7.61 3.16
N ASP A 117 -33.74 8.29 2.53
CA ASP A 117 -33.49 8.12 1.11
C ASP A 117 -32.86 6.76 0.82
N THR A 118 -32.99 6.32 -0.42
CA THR A 118 -32.42 5.06 -0.90
C THR A 118 -31.26 5.35 -1.84
N ILE A 119 -30.16 4.62 -1.68
CA ILE A 119 -28.98 4.74 -2.52
C ILE A 119 -28.58 3.36 -3.05
N THR A 120 -28.27 3.30 -4.34
CA THR A 120 -27.73 2.08 -4.94
C THR A 120 -26.32 1.84 -4.42
N ALA A 121 -26.08 0.68 -3.83
CA ALA A 121 -24.81 0.27 -3.28
C ALA A 121 -24.41 -1.13 -3.79
N TYR A 122 -23.12 -1.42 -3.73
CA TYR A 122 -22.54 -2.69 -4.13
C TYR A 122 -22.49 -3.64 -2.93
N THR A 123 -22.78 -4.93 -3.13
CA THR A 123 -22.63 -5.99 -2.12
C THR A 123 -22.27 -7.33 -2.76
N THR A 124 -21.61 -8.20 -1.99
CA THR A 124 -21.31 -9.60 -2.38
C THR A 124 -21.99 -10.61 -1.47
N ASP A 125 -22.50 -10.19 -0.32
CA ASP A 125 -23.03 -11.05 0.73
C ASP A 125 -24.40 -10.58 1.25
N HIS A 126 -24.96 -9.51 0.66
CA HIS A 126 -26.17 -8.84 1.09
C HIS A 126 -26.16 -8.43 2.57
N ILE A 127 -24.98 -8.32 3.20
CA ILE A 127 -24.79 -7.94 4.60
C ILE A 127 -23.99 -6.65 4.67
N LYS A 128 -22.86 -6.59 3.97
CA LYS A 128 -22.01 -5.41 3.86
C LYS A 128 -22.23 -4.73 2.51
N TYR A 129 -22.38 -3.42 2.55
CA TYR A 129 -22.56 -2.58 1.37
C TYR A 129 -21.42 -1.58 1.25
N SER A 130 -21.14 -1.17 0.01
CA SER A 130 -20.24 -0.06 -0.27
C SER A 130 -20.77 0.81 -1.39
N TYR A 131 -20.56 2.12 -1.28
CA TYR A 131 -20.88 3.07 -2.35
C TYR A 131 -20.00 2.84 -3.59
N ASN A 132 -18.74 2.48 -3.36
CA ASN A 132 -17.81 2.15 -4.43
C ASN A 132 -17.62 0.65 -4.48
N LYS A 133 -17.60 0.10 -5.69
CA LYS A 133 -17.27 -1.30 -5.94
C LYS A 133 -15.94 -1.73 -5.30
N ALA A 134 -14.96 -0.83 -5.22
CA ALA A 134 -13.69 -1.12 -4.54
C ALA A 134 -13.85 -1.42 -3.03
N GLY A 135 -14.88 -0.88 -2.36
CA GLY A 135 -15.06 -1.05 -0.92
C GLY A 135 -15.75 -2.35 -0.49
N ILE A 136 -16.23 -3.16 -1.45
CA ILE A 136 -16.66 -4.55 -1.22
C ILE A 136 -15.55 -5.57 -1.53
N LEU A 137 -14.39 -5.12 -2.02
CA LEU A 137 -13.30 -6.01 -2.37
C LEU A 137 -12.60 -6.58 -1.12
N PRO A 138 -11.91 -7.73 -1.25
CA PRO A 138 -11.15 -8.32 -0.14
C PRO A 138 -9.98 -7.41 0.27
N ASP A 139 -10.21 -6.55 1.27
CA ASP A 139 -9.26 -5.55 1.78
C ASP A 139 -7.87 -6.12 2.04
N LYS A 140 -7.78 -7.36 2.54
CA LYS A 140 -6.50 -8.01 2.85
C LYS A 140 -5.62 -8.20 1.60
N LYS A 141 -6.19 -8.65 0.48
CA LYS A 141 -5.43 -8.93 -0.75
C LYS A 141 -4.94 -7.63 -1.38
N TYR A 142 -5.82 -6.62 -1.46
CA TYR A 142 -5.49 -5.30 -1.97
C TYR A 142 -4.40 -4.63 -1.12
N ARG A 143 -4.60 -4.57 0.21
CA ARG A 143 -3.62 -3.94 1.11
C ARG A 143 -2.25 -4.61 1.07
N ASN A 144 -2.20 -5.94 0.99
CA ASN A 144 -0.93 -6.65 0.85
C ASN A 144 -0.23 -6.30 -0.48
N ASN A 145 -0.97 -6.19 -1.59
CA ASN A 145 -0.42 -5.77 -2.88
C ASN A 145 0.18 -4.35 -2.81
N GLU A 146 -0.53 -3.40 -2.18
CA GLU A 146 -0.04 -2.03 -2.01
C GLU A 146 1.22 -1.97 -1.12
N LEU A 147 1.27 -2.75 -0.03
CA LEU A 147 2.47 -2.88 0.79
C LEU A 147 3.64 -3.49 0.01
N MET A 148 3.38 -4.46 -0.87
CA MET A 148 4.40 -5.05 -1.73
C MET A 148 4.94 -4.06 -2.76
N LYS A 149 4.10 -3.17 -3.32
CA LYS A 149 4.56 -2.07 -4.19
C LYS A 149 5.53 -1.16 -3.44
N ALA A 150 5.20 -0.76 -2.21
CA ALA A 150 6.08 0.05 -1.38
C ALA A 150 7.41 -0.66 -1.07
N ALA A 151 7.36 -1.95 -0.73
CA ALA A 151 8.57 -2.76 -0.55
C ALA A 151 9.42 -2.84 -1.84
N GLY A 152 8.78 -3.00 -3.00
CA GLY A 152 9.44 -2.99 -4.31
C GLY A 152 10.16 -1.68 -4.61
N VAL A 153 9.54 -0.53 -4.29
CA VAL A 153 10.16 0.79 -4.41
C VAL A 153 11.38 0.92 -3.51
N LEU A 154 11.29 0.48 -2.25
CA LEU A 154 12.42 0.51 -1.31
C LEU A 154 13.58 -0.37 -1.78
N LEU A 155 13.30 -1.58 -2.29
CA LEU A 155 14.30 -2.44 -2.89
C LEU A 155 14.96 -1.79 -4.10
N GLY A 156 14.18 -1.15 -4.98
CA GLY A 156 14.70 -0.41 -6.13
C GLY A 156 15.62 0.74 -5.73
N ALA A 157 15.23 1.51 -4.70
CA ALA A 157 16.08 2.57 -4.15
C ALA A 157 17.39 2.01 -3.59
N ALA A 158 17.34 0.92 -2.83
CA ALA A 158 18.53 0.26 -2.28
C ALA A 158 19.49 -0.23 -3.38
N ILE A 159 18.96 -0.85 -4.44
CA ILE A 159 19.72 -1.26 -5.63
C ILE A 159 20.37 -0.02 -6.28
N GLY A 160 19.61 1.05 -6.49
CA GLY A 160 20.12 2.31 -7.07
C GLY A 160 21.26 2.93 -6.26
N PHE A 161 21.12 2.98 -4.92
CA PHE A 161 22.19 3.44 -4.03
C PHE A 161 23.43 2.56 -4.11
N LEU A 162 23.29 1.23 -4.13
CA LEU A 162 24.41 0.31 -4.29
C LEU A 162 25.12 0.49 -5.64
N SER A 163 24.38 0.66 -6.73
CA SER A 163 24.94 0.92 -8.06
C SER A 163 25.74 2.23 -8.08
N LEU A 164 25.20 3.32 -7.53
CA LEU A 164 25.90 4.61 -7.45
C LEU A 164 27.17 4.51 -6.60
N TRP A 165 27.09 3.85 -5.44
CA TRP A 165 28.24 3.61 -4.57
C TRP A 165 29.34 2.79 -5.25
N GLY A 166 28.94 1.75 -6.00
CA GLY A 166 29.85 0.93 -6.79
C GLY A 166 30.57 1.74 -7.89
N LEU A 167 29.86 2.64 -8.57
CA LEU A 167 30.43 3.52 -9.59
C LEU A 167 31.39 4.56 -9.01
N LEU A 168 31.02 5.19 -7.89
CA LEU A 168 31.86 6.20 -7.22
C LEU A 168 33.18 5.60 -6.70
N ASN A 169 33.14 4.42 -6.07
CA ASN A 169 34.36 3.74 -5.61
C ASN A 169 35.26 3.22 -6.72
N ARG A 170 34.75 3.13 -7.96
CA ARG A 170 35.53 2.78 -9.15
C ARG A 170 36.29 3.96 -9.74
N LYS A 171 35.87 5.20 -9.44
CA LYS A 171 36.56 6.44 -9.85
C LYS A 171 37.66 6.88 -8.88
N ILE A 172 37.65 6.39 -7.63
CA ILE A 172 38.56 6.83 -6.56
C ILE A 172 39.79 5.91 -6.42
N ASN A 173 39.79 4.73 -7.05
CA ASN A 173 40.97 3.85 -7.20
C ASN A 173 41.53 3.92 -8.61
#